data_AF-A0A7C4MR12-F1
#
_entry.id   AF-A0A7C4MR12-F1
#
_cell.length_a   1.000
_cell.length_b   1.000
_cell.length_c   1.000
_cell.angle_alpha   90.00
_cell.angle_beta   90.00
_cell.angle_gamma   90.00
#
_symmetry.space_group_name_H-M   'P 1'
#
loop_
_entity.id
_entity.type
_entity.pdbx_description
1 polymer ?
#
loop_
_entity_poly.entity_id
_entity_poly.type
_entity_poly.pdbx_seq_one_letter_code
_entity_poly.pdbx_strand_id
1 'polypeptide(L)'
;MSTTARMIIAGCIVATLILGFSAIGNSLEKEKSPVAPLQKTPSESQPTAEQKISPTFPDAGGSAVYDPGIDLVVLKVEMQRGIFMGSPKIQIIPTIKNMWKGGTSERIKIMFYSLDMAEWVEGGIGPNQEIRAGALYVDDPGRNRYLKFDVMVDNNNAIPETNEMNNRCDKVTLGPSEMTKVHRCRVVGPHEPLR
;
A
#
# COMPACT_ATOMS: atom_id res chain seq x y z
N MET A 1 -52.99 28.81 -0.78
CA MET A 1 -52.57 28.84 -2.20
C MET A 1 -51.21 28.17 -2.28
N SER A 2 -51.17 26.94 -2.78
CA SER A 2 -49.97 26.09 -2.82
C SER A 2 -49.65 25.81 -4.28
N THR A 3 -48.49 26.26 -4.74
CA THR A 3 -47.99 26.05 -6.10
C THR A 3 -46.89 25.00 -6.06
N THR A 4 -47.26 23.79 -6.43
CA THR A 4 -46.37 22.62 -6.57
C THR A 4 -45.66 22.69 -7.91
N ALA A 5 -44.38 23.06 -7.91
CA ALA A 5 -43.55 23.05 -9.11
C ALA A 5 -42.98 21.64 -9.34
N ARG A 6 -43.45 20.97 -10.40
CA ARG A 6 -42.88 19.71 -10.91
C ARG A 6 -41.83 20.04 -11.97
N MET A 7 -40.55 19.81 -11.65
CA MET A 7 -39.45 19.94 -12.61
C MET A 7 -39.21 18.57 -13.27
N ILE A 8 -39.58 18.46 -14.54
CA ILE A 8 -39.32 17.29 -15.39
C ILE A 8 -37.91 17.45 -15.95
N ILE A 9 -36.97 16.60 -15.54
CA ILE A 9 -35.63 16.54 -16.11
C ILE A 9 -35.64 15.45 -17.19
N ALA A 10 -35.58 15.89 -18.44
CA ALA A 10 -35.43 15.04 -19.61
C ALA A 10 -34.03 14.41 -19.62
N GLY A 11 -33.97 13.09 -19.65
CA GLY A 11 -32.73 12.32 -19.75
C GLY A 11 -32.20 12.31 -21.19
N CYS A 12 -30.99 12.82 -21.39
CA CYS A 12 -30.20 12.58 -22.60
C CYS A 12 -29.50 11.23 -22.46
N ILE A 13 -29.99 10.22 -23.17
CA ILE A 13 -29.32 8.94 -23.37
C ILE A 13 -28.24 9.14 -24.43
N VAL A 14 -26.98 9.14 -24.02
CA VAL A 14 -25.84 9.09 -24.95
C VAL A 14 -25.43 7.62 -25.10
N ALA A 15 -25.78 7.04 -26.24
CA ALA A 15 -25.34 5.71 -26.64
C ALA A 15 -23.93 5.82 -27.25
N THR A 16 -22.92 5.34 -26.53
CA THR A 16 -21.54 5.29 -27.05
C THR A 16 -21.29 3.95 -27.73
N LEU A 17 -21.08 4.01 -29.04
CA LEU A 17 -20.68 2.92 -29.93
C LEU A 17 -19.30 2.37 -29.49
N ILE A 18 -19.20 1.06 -29.25
CA ILE A 18 -17.92 0.34 -29.12
C ILE A 18 -17.66 -0.37 -30.45
N LEU A 19 -16.64 0.07 -31.18
CA LEU A 19 -16.08 -0.61 -32.35
C LEU A 19 -14.62 -0.97 -32.07
N GLY A 20 -14.23 -2.19 -32.43
CA GLY A 20 -12.86 -2.48 -32.86
C GLY A 20 -12.09 -3.51 -32.05
N PHE A 21 -12.42 -4.79 -32.23
CA PHE A 21 -11.45 -5.88 -32.11
C PHE A 21 -10.60 -5.95 -33.39
N SER A 22 -9.28 -5.85 -33.25
CA SER A 22 -8.24 -6.32 -34.20
C SER A 22 -6.98 -6.57 -33.36
N ALA A 23 -6.64 -7.80 -32.95
CA ALA A 23 -6.03 -8.89 -33.73
C ALA A 23 -4.55 -8.67 -34.10
N ILE A 24 -3.76 -9.74 -33.84
CA ILE A 24 -2.48 -10.15 -34.46
C ILE A 24 -1.20 -9.79 -33.71
N GLY A 25 -0.45 -10.84 -33.34
CA GLY A 25 0.94 -10.76 -32.90
C GLY A 25 1.54 -12.11 -32.47
N ASN A 26 1.44 -13.16 -33.31
CA ASN A 26 2.29 -14.34 -33.19
C ASN A 26 3.71 -13.98 -33.64
N SER A 27 4.73 -14.27 -32.85
CA SER A 27 6.07 -14.53 -33.38
C SER A 27 6.81 -15.54 -32.50
N LEU A 28 6.87 -16.77 -33.03
CA LEU A 28 7.85 -17.78 -32.67
C LEU A 28 9.19 -17.35 -33.28
N GLU A 29 10.27 -17.38 -32.50
CA GLU A 29 11.52 -17.89 -33.04
C GLU A 29 12.39 -18.51 -31.95
N LYS A 30 13.16 -19.48 -32.41
CA LYS A 30 13.69 -20.65 -31.71
C LYS A 30 15.16 -20.65 -32.05
N GLU A 31 16.05 -20.52 -31.08
CA GLU A 31 17.47 -20.81 -31.32
C GLU A 31 18.10 -21.57 -30.17
N LYS A 32 18.89 -22.56 -30.56
CA LYS A 32 19.35 -23.71 -29.81
C LYS A 32 20.88 -23.79 -29.93
N SER A 33 21.52 -24.09 -28.79
CA SER A 33 22.87 -24.68 -28.62
C SER A 33 24.09 -23.74 -28.84
N PRO A 34 25.30 -24.07 -28.31
CA PRO A 34 25.73 -25.30 -27.64
C PRO A 34 26.44 -25.14 -26.27
N VAL A 35 26.51 -26.28 -25.56
CA VAL A 35 27.33 -26.54 -24.38
C VAL A 35 28.81 -26.61 -24.76
N ALA A 36 29.69 -26.00 -23.96
CA ALA A 36 31.14 -26.18 -23.98
C ALA A 36 31.69 -26.44 -22.55
N PRO A 37 32.82 -27.15 -22.41
CA PRO A 37 33.20 -27.86 -21.19
C PRO A 37 34.01 -27.04 -20.17
N LEU A 38 33.91 -27.49 -18.91
CA LEU A 38 34.63 -27.04 -17.71
C LEU A 38 36.13 -26.77 -17.94
N GLN A 39 36.57 -25.58 -17.50
CA GLN A 39 37.93 -25.34 -17.02
C GLN A 39 37.89 -25.04 -15.51
N LYS A 40 38.60 -25.86 -14.73
CA LYS A 40 38.87 -25.61 -13.31
C LYS A 40 40.04 -24.63 -13.21
N THR A 41 39.79 -23.47 -12.63
CA THR A 41 40.84 -22.57 -12.13
C THR A 41 40.79 -22.61 -10.59
N PRO A 42 41.94 -22.66 -9.89
CA PRO A 42 41.96 -22.63 -8.42
C PRO A 42 41.56 -21.23 -7.95
N SER A 43 40.47 -21.15 -7.19
CA SER A 43 40.03 -19.89 -6.59
C SER A 43 40.87 -19.58 -5.35
N GLU A 44 41.65 -18.54 -5.48
CA GLU A 44 42.27 -17.76 -4.43
C GLU A 44 41.21 -17.31 -3.41
N SER A 45 41.58 -17.36 -2.14
CA SER A 45 40.71 -17.15 -0.98
C SER A 45 40.04 -15.77 -0.98
N GLN A 46 38.71 -15.75 -1.13
CA GLN A 46 37.88 -14.56 -0.99
C GLN A 46 37.76 -14.10 0.48
N PRO A 47 37.62 -12.79 0.72
CA PRO A 47 37.19 -12.26 2.01
C PRO A 47 35.76 -12.71 2.31
N THR A 48 35.54 -13.15 3.55
CA THR A 48 34.26 -13.61 4.08
C THR A 48 33.19 -12.54 3.90
N ALA A 49 32.31 -12.72 2.90
CA ALA A 49 31.09 -11.93 2.77
C ALA A 49 30.18 -12.26 3.96
N GLU A 50 29.73 -11.24 4.69
CA GLU A 50 28.71 -11.37 5.72
C GLU A 50 27.48 -12.09 5.12
N GLN A 51 27.22 -13.29 5.65
CA GLN A 51 26.07 -14.09 5.26
C GLN A 51 24.80 -13.34 5.67
N LYS A 52 24.11 -12.77 4.67
CA LYS A 52 22.75 -12.26 4.77
C LYS A 52 21.84 -13.41 5.20
N ILE A 53 21.52 -13.48 6.49
CA ILE A 53 20.65 -14.50 7.06
C ILE A 53 19.25 -14.22 6.49
N SER A 54 18.70 -15.11 5.66
CA SER A 54 17.28 -15.10 5.30
C SER A 54 16.51 -15.81 6.43
N PRO A 55 15.80 -15.10 7.31
CA PRO A 55 14.83 -15.74 8.20
C PRO A 55 13.71 -16.38 7.36
N THR A 56 13.32 -17.60 7.71
CA THR A 56 12.20 -18.31 7.09
C THR A 56 10.98 -18.14 7.99
N PHE A 57 9.97 -17.38 7.53
CA PHE A 57 8.75 -17.15 8.30
C PHE A 57 7.63 -18.16 7.98
N PRO A 58 6.80 -18.54 8.96
CA PRO A 58 5.86 -19.67 8.86
C PRO A 58 4.55 -19.40 8.09
N ASP A 59 4.34 -18.23 7.49
CA ASP A 59 3.04 -17.80 6.93
C ASP A 59 2.95 -17.70 5.39
N ALA A 60 3.73 -18.55 4.70
CA ALA A 60 3.69 -18.88 3.26
C ALA A 60 4.83 -18.30 2.40
N GLY A 61 6.00 -18.95 2.48
CA GLY A 61 6.72 -19.41 1.28
C GLY A 61 7.38 -18.38 0.36
N GLY A 62 7.59 -17.13 0.79
CA GLY A 62 8.50 -16.20 0.14
C GLY A 62 9.90 -16.29 0.76
N SER A 63 10.95 -16.48 -0.04
CA SER A 63 12.32 -16.21 0.42
C SER A 63 12.50 -14.70 0.53
N ALA A 64 12.11 -14.14 1.66
CA ALA A 64 12.21 -12.71 1.92
C ALA A 64 13.67 -12.28 1.88
N VAL A 65 13.97 -11.31 1.01
CA VAL A 65 15.25 -10.62 0.99
C VAL A 65 14.99 -9.23 1.54
N TYR A 66 15.52 -8.97 2.73
CA TYR A 66 15.51 -7.64 3.33
C TYR A 66 16.85 -6.97 3.07
N ASP A 67 16.84 -5.78 2.51
CA ASP A 67 18.03 -4.94 2.56
C ASP A 67 18.04 -4.22 3.92
N PRO A 68 19.13 -4.31 4.70
CA PRO A 68 19.18 -3.70 6.02
C PRO A 68 18.90 -2.19 5.94
N GLY A 69 18.24 -1.67 6.97
CA GLY A 69 17.83 -0.27 7.02
C GLY A 69 16.50 -0.03 6.33
N ILE A 70 15.43 -0.69 6.77
CA ILE A 70 14.05 -0.32 6.44
C ILE A 70 13.52 0.54 7.59
N ASP A 71 12.65 1.50 7.29
CA ASP A 71 11.98 2.34 8.30
C ASP A 71 10.60 2.78 7.77
N LEU A 72 9.57 1.99 8.05
CA LEU A 72 8.20 2.15 7.58
C LEU A 72 7.43 3.10 8.48
N VAL A 73 6.91 4.16 7.87
CA VAL A 73 6.08 5.14 8.56
C VAL A 73 4.75 5.31 7.86
N VAL A 74 3.69 5.51 8.64
CA VAL A 74 2.44 6.03 8.11
C VAL A 74 2.61 7.54 7.93
N LEU A 75 2.63 8.04 6.70
CA LEU A 75 2.89 9.45 6.41
C LEU A 75 1.62 10.31 6.53
N LYS A 76 0.51 9.81 5.99
CA LYS A 76 -0.80 10.46 6.02
C LYS A 76 -1.92 9.45 5.84
N VAL A 77 -3.12 9.85 6.22
CA VAL A 77 -4.37 9.12 5.98
C VAL A 77 -5.36 10.05 5.30
N GLU A 78 -5.76 9.70 4.08
CA GLU A 78 -6.79 10.40 3.32
C GLU A 78 -8.14 9.75 3.61
N MET A 79 -9.14 10.56 3.93
CA MET A 79 -10.49 10.10 4.26
C MET A 79 -11.52 10.87 3.42
N GLN A 80 -12.50 10.16 2.89
CA GLN A 80 -13.57 10.73 2.08
C GLN A 80 -14.91 10.07 2.37
N ARG A 81 -15.91 10.85 2.81
CA ARG A 81 -17.32 10.43 2.84
C ARG A 81 -17.91 10.50 1.44
N GLY A 82 -18.74 9.52 1.10
CA GLY A 82 -19.39 9.47 -0.20
C GLY A 82 -20.46 8.39 -0.29
N ILE A 83 -21.03 8.26 -1.48
CA ILE A 83 -21.82 7.08 -1.85
C ILE A 83 -20.89 6.16 -2.64
N PHE A 84 -20.53 5.04 -2.05
CA PHE A 84 -19.68 4.03 -2.68
C PHE A 84 -20.48 2.75 -2.82
N MET A 85 -20.53 2.20 -4.04
CA MET A 85 -21.32 1.00 -4.34
C MET A 85 -22.80 1.13 -3.88
N GLY A 86 -23.39 2.30 -4.09
CA GLY A 86 -24.80 2.56 -3.76
C GLY A 86 -25.13 2.77 -2.28
N SER A 87 -24.13 2.80 -1.38
CA SER A 87 -24.36 3.03 0.06
C SER A 87 -23.46 4.13 0.63
N PRO A 88 -23.91 4.85 1.68
CA PRO A 88 -23.07 5.83 2.38
C PRO A 88 -21.88 5.14 3.07
N LYS A 89 -20.67 5.50 2.67
CA LYS A 89 -19.43 4.98 3.25
C LYS A 89 -18.37 6.07 3.41
N ILE A 90 -17.38 5.79 4.24
CA ILE A 90 -16.12 6.53 4.34
C ILE A 90 -15.04 5.68 3.67
N GLN A 91 -14.40 6.22 2.64
CA GLN A 91 -13.19 5.69 2.05
C GLN A 91 -11.98 6.17 2.88
N ILE A 92 -11.07 5.27 3.23
CA ILE A 92 -9.85 5.52 4.00
C ILE A 92 -8.67 5.00 3.19
N ILE A 93 -7.64 5.84 2.99
CA ILE A 93 -6.47 5.51 2.18
C ILE A 93 -5.21 5.99 2.90
N PRO A 94 -4.48 5.10 3.59
CA PRO A 94 -3.19 5.45 4.17
C PRO A 94 -2.10 5.56 3.09
N THR A 95 -1.12 6.42 3.34
CA THR A 95 0.13 6.48 2.57
C THR A 95 1.25 6.01 3.49
N ILE A 96 1.94 4.96 3.08
CA ILE A 96 3.10 4.40 3.77
C ILE A 96 4.36 4.91 3.08
N LYS A 97 5.39 5.21 3.85
CA LYS A 97 6.70 5.60 3.36
C LYS A 97 7.77 4.75 4.00
N ASN A 98 8.72 4.29 3.21
CA ASN A 98 9.97 3.79 3.73
C ASN A 98 10.96 4.96 3.79
N MET A 99 11.41 5.34 4.97
CA MET A 99 12.25 6.51 5.22
C MET A 99 13.75 6.24 5.04
N TRP A 100 14.15 5.00 4.75
CA TRP A 100 15.56 4.60 4.75
C TRP A 100 16.01 3.99 3.41
N LYS A 101 17.29 3.59 3.36
CA LYS A 101 18.05 3.10 2.20
C LYS A 101 17.78 1.63 1.83
N GLY A 102 17.28 0.83 2.76
CA GLY A 102 16.88 -0.55 2.51
C GLY A 102 15.49 -0.62 1.88
N GLY A 103 15.09 -1.81 1.49
CA GLY A 103 13.76 -2.08 0.93
C GLY A 103 13.33 -3.51 1.24
N THR A 104 12.02 -3.74 1.13
CA THR A 104 11.43 -5.06 1.24
C THR A 104 10.67 -5.39 -0.03
N SER A 105 10.63 -6.67 -0.38
CA SER A 105 9.75 -7.24 -1.41
C SER A 105 8.52 -7.91 -0.82
N GLU A 106 8.43 -7.98 0.51
CA GLU A 106 7.32 -8.60 1.21
C GLU A 106 6.08 -7.73 1.19
N ARG A 107 4.91 -8.36 1.25
CA ARG A 107 3.67 -7.65 1.52
C ARG A 107 3.74 -6.99 2.90
N ILE A 108 3.19 -5.79 3.01
CA ILE A 108 3.21 -5.00 4.24
C ILE A 108 1.80 -4.96 4.82
N LYS A 109 1.65 -5.34 6.08
CA LYS A 109 0.36 -5.30 6.77
C LYS A 109 0.08 -3.91 7.33
N ILE A 110 -1.13 -3.40 7.14
CA ILE A 110 -1.62 -2.16 7.72
C ILE A 110 -2.84 -2.48 8.59
N MET A 111 -2.79 -2.12 9.87
CA MET A 111 -3.87 -2.33 10.84
C MET A 111 -4.59 -1.02 11.16
N PHE A 112 -5.91 -1.10 11.32
CA PHE A 112 -6.79 0.00 11.71
C PHE A 112 -7.48 -0.34 13.04
N TYR A 113 -6.83 -0.08 14.18
CA TYR A 113 -7.17 -0.68 15.48
C TYR A 113 -8.62 -0.47 15.95
N SER A 114 -9.13 0.76 15.92
CA SER A 114 -10.51 1.03 16.38
C SER A 114 -11.59 0.62 15.38
N LEU A 115 -11.19 0.19 14.17
CA LEU A 115 -12.09 -0.30 13.13
C LEU A 115 -12.10 -1.83 13.06
N ASP A 116 -11.14 -2.49 13.71
CA ASP A 116 -10.90 -3.95 13.60
C ASP A 116 -10.77 -4.41 12.14
N MET A 117 -10.01 -3.64 11.36
CA MET A 117 -9.77 -3.89 9.94
C MET A 117 -8.28 -3.93 9.64
N ALA A 118 -7.92 -4.62 8.56
CA ALA A 118 -6.56 -4.70 8.07
C ALA A 118 -6.53 -4.64 6.54
N GLU A 119 -5.41 -4.18 6.01
CA GLU A 119 -5.13 -4.13 4.58
C GLU A 119 -3.69 -4.59 4.32
N TRP A 120 -3.45 -5.15 3.14
CA TRP A 120 -2.11 -5.55 2.70
C TRP A 120 -1.67 -4.68 1.52
N VAL A 121 -0.44 -4.20 1.60
CA VAL A 121 0.26 -3.59 0.45
C VAL A 121 1.10 -4.68 -0.19
N GLU A 122 0.77 -5.04 -1.43
CA GLU A 122 1.49 -6.07 -2.18
C GLU A 122 2.75 -5.51 -2.86
N GLY A 123 3.77 -6.35 -3.05
CA GLY A 123 4.98 -6.04 -3.82
C GLY A 123 6.08 -5.30 -3.05
N GLY A 124 5.90 -5.06 -1.75
CA GLY A 124 6.89 -4.42 -0.89
C GLY A 124 7.08 -2.93 -1.17
N ILE A 125 8.14 -2.37 -0.60
CA ILE A 125 8.45 -0.94 -0.68
C ILE A 125 9.96 -0.74 -0.77
N GLY A 126 10.38 -0.04 -1.80
CA GLY A 126 11.77 0.29 -2.04
C GLY A 126 12.29 1.41 -1.14
N PRO A 127 13.59 1.74 -1.25
CA PRO A 127 14.22 2.82 -0.50
C PRO A 127 13.58 4.18 -0.79
N ASN A 128 13.30 4.97 0.25
CA ASN A 128 12.63 6.28 0.14
C ASN A 128 11.32 6.29 -0.68
N GLN A 129 10.70 5.13 -0.89
CA GLN A 129 9.49 5.04 -1.69
C GLN A 129 8.28 5.38 -0.82
N GLU A 130 7.30 6.07 -1.43
CA GLU A 130 5.96 6.26 -0.89
C GLU A 130 4.99 5.38 -1.66
N ILE A 131 4.16 4.64 -0.92
CA ILE A 131 3.09 3.83 -1.49
C ILE A 131 1.77 4.28 -0.89
N ARG A 132 0.82 4.55 -1.79
CA ARG A 132 -0.58 4.74 -1.42
C ARG A 132 -1.21 3.36 -1.34
N ALA A 133 -1.65 2.96 -0.15
CA ALA A 133 -2.37 1.70 0.02
C ALA A 133 -3.69 1.72 -0.78
N GLY A 134 -4.36 0.58 -0.86
CA GLY A 134 -5.69 0.53 -1.42
C GLY A 134 -6.72 1.25 -0.55
N ALA A 135 -7.96 1.20 -1.00
CA ALA A 135 -9.06 1.90 -0.36
C ALA A 135 -9.83 0.96 0.56
N LEU A 136 -9.83 1.30 1.85
CA LEU A 136 -10.70 0.67 2.84
C LEU A 136 -12.03 1.44 2.91
N TYR A 137 -13.15 0.72 3.02
CA TYR A 137 -14.47 1.32 3.11
C TYR A 137 -15.16 0.96 4.43
N VAL A 138 -15.56 1.99 5.18
CA VAL A 138 -16.30 1.88 6.44
C VAL A 138 -17.73 2.38 6.24
N ASP A 139 -18.72 1.66 6.74
CA ASP A 139 -20.11 2.10 6.66
C ASP A 139 -20.35 3.40 7.43
N ASP A 140 -21.12 4.30 6.83
CA ASP A 140 -21.45 5.60 7.41
C ASP A 140 -22.95 5.89 7.42
N PRO A 141 -23.77 5.03 8.06
CA PRO A 141 -25.20 5.21 8.14
C PRO A 141 -25.52 6.39 9.05
N GLY A 142 -25.71 7.57 8.44
CA GLY A 142 -26.27 8.73 9.10
C GLY A 142 -25.33 9.90 9.34
N ARG A 143 -24.04 9.85 8.97
CA ARG A 143 -23.09 11.00 8.99
C ARG A 143 -22.98 11.77 10.31
N ASN A 144 -23.51 11.24 11.41
CA ASN A 144 -23.68 11.99 12.66
C ASN A 144 -22.64 11.62 13.72
N ARG A 145 -21.59 10.87 13.36
CA ARG A 145 -20.58 10.37 14.29
C ARG A 145 -19.18 10.74 13.83
N TYR A 146 -18.34 11.03 14.82
CA TYR A 146 -16.90 11.09 14.62
C TYR A 146 -16.39 9.69 14.31
N LEU A 147 -15.64 9.55 13.23
CA LEU A 147 -14.77 8.40 13.04
C LEU A 147 -13.47 8.68 13.79
N LYS A 148 -13.01 7.75 14.63
CA LYS A 148 -11.74 7.85 15.36
C LYS A 148 -11.05 6.50 15.34
N PHE A 149 -9.77 6.48 14.96
CA PHE A 149 -8.97 5.26 14.89
C PHE A 149 -7.48 5.57 14.88
N ASP A 150 -6.67 4.54 15.06
CA ASP A 150 -5.22 4.57 14.89
C ASP A 150 -4.84 3.66 13.71
N VAL A 151 -3.78 4.01 12.99
CA VAL A 151 -3.22 3.24 11.89
C VAL A 151 -1.81 2.79 12.27
N MET A 152 -1.49 1.52 12.03
CA MET A 152 -0.16 0.99 12.24
C MET A 152 0.29 0.14 11.06
N VAL A 153 1.50 0.39 10.57
CA VAL A 153 2.16 -0.44 9.57
C VAL A 153 3.01 -1.50 10.27
N ASP A 154 3.08 -2.69 9.69
CA ASP A 154 3.80 -3.86 10.22
C ASP A 154 3.59 -4.11 11.72
N ASN A 155 2.32 -4.26 12.12
CA ASN A 155 1.93 -4.29 13.53
C ASN A 155 2.51 -5.47 14.34
N ASN A 156 3.02 -6.48 13.66
CA ASN A 156 3.61 -7.69 14.23
C ASN A 156 5.13 -7.71 14.09
N ASN A 157 5.74 -6.63 13.60
CA ASN A 157 7.17 -6.46 13.37
C ASN A 157 7.74 -7.66 12.59
N ALA A 158 7.05 -8.05 11.51
CA ALA A 158 7.50 -9.13 10.64
C ALA A 158 8.69 -8.69 9.77
N ILE A 159 8.73 -7.42 9.41
CA ILE A 159 9.80 -6.79 8.65
C ILE A 159 10.74 -6.17 9.68
N PRO A 160 12.02 -6.57 9.75
CA PRO A 160 12.95 -5.94 10.68
C PRO A 160 13.21 -4.48 10.28
N GLU A 161 12.86 -3.54 11.16
CA GLU A 161 13.02 -2.10 10.90
C GLU A 161 14.08 -1.46 11.81
N THR A 162 14.55 -0.29 11.39
CA THR A 162 15.52 0.51 12.14
C THR A 162 14.87 1.16 13.37
N ASN A 163 13.56 1.46 13.29
CA ASN A 163 12.82 2.13 14.34
C ASN A 163 11.35 1.72 14.38
N GLU A 164 11.05 0.62 15.08
CA GLU A 164 9.70 0.09 15.28
C GLU A 164 8.71 1.04 15.98
N MET A 165 9.18 2.16 16.54
CA MET A 165 8.36 3.08 17.32
C MET A 165 7.64 4.13 16.46
N ASN A 166 7.96 4.24 15.16
CA ASN A 166 7.40 5.24 14.26
C ASN A 166 6.37 4.68 13.26
N ASN A 167 6.10 3.37 13.34
CA ASN A 167 5.16 2.66 12.46
C ASN A 167 3.68 3.01 12.74
N ARG A 168 3.40 3.96 13.65
CA ARG A 168 2.08 4.25 14.18
C ARG A 168 1.65 5.69 13.92
N CYS A 169 0.39 5.85 13.51
CA CYS A 169 -0.30 7.12 13.39
C CYS A 169 -1.56 7.12 14.25
N ASP A 170 -1.48 7.81 15.39
CA ASP A 170 -2.55 7.85 16.37
C ASP A 170 -3.55 9.00 16.14
N LYS A 171 -4.76 8.84 16.66
CA LYS A 171 -5.80 9.88 16.73
C LYS A 171 -6.22 10.39 15.36
N VAL A 172 -6.30 9.49 14.37
CA VAL A 172 -6.91 9.80 13.09
C VAL A 172 -8.39 10.03 13.33
N THR A 173 -8.90 11.19 12.88
CA THR A 173 -10.30 11.56 13.11
C THR A 173 -10.95 12.17 11.87
N LEU A 174 -12.21 11.82 11.62
CA LEU A 174 -13.08 12.47 10.66
C LEU A 174 -14.36 12.93 11.36
N GLY A 175 -14.59 14.24 11.36
CA GLY A 175 -15.77 14.87 11.93
C GLY A 175 -17.06 14.48 11.20
N PRO A 176 -18.24 14.68 11.83
CA PRO A 176 -19.53 14.33 11.24
C PRO A 176 -19.84 15.14 9.97
N SER A 177 -19.44 16.41 9.92
CA SER A 177 -19.66 17.31 8.78
C SER A 177 -18.50 17.33 7.77
N GLU A 178 -17.38 16.66 8.06
CA GLU A 178 -16.22 16.65 7.18
C GLU A 178 -16.44 15.65 6.04
N MET A 179 -16.57 16.16 4.80
CA MET A 179 -16.70 15.32 3.61
C MET A 179 -15.37 14.71 3.18
N THR A 180 -14.27 15.44 3.34
CA THR A 180 -12.91 14.99 3.04
C THR A 180 -11.96 15.49 4.11
N LYS A 181 -10.90 14.73 4.36
CA LYS A 181 -9.83 15.13 5.26
C LYS A 181 -8.53 14.40 4.94
N VAL A 182 -7.42 15.12 5.05
CA VAL A 182 -6.08 14.53 5.05
C VAL A 182 -5.51 14.70 6.44
N HIS A 183 -5.38 13.59 7.17
CA HIS A 183 -4.70 13.57 8.46
C HIS A 183 -3.21 13.32 8.22
N ARG A 184 -2.36 14.29 8.56
CA ARG A 184 -0.90 14.12 8.48
C ARG A 184 -0.39 13.50 9.78
N CYS A 185 0.29 12.38 9.64
CA CYS A 185 0.81 11.63 10.77
C CYS A 185 2.15 12.23 11.21
N ARG A 186 2.38 12.26 12.52
CA ARG A 186 3.66 12.71 13.06
C ARG A 186 4.65 11.55 13.02
N VAL A 187 5.70 11.68 12.22
CA VAL A 187 6.85 10.79 12.28
C VAL A 187 7.68 11.14 13.51
N VAL A 188 7.98 10.15 14.35
CA VAL A 188 8.73 10.32 15.61
C VAL A 188 10.04 9.54 15.54
N GLY A 189 11.07 10.05 16.20
CA GLY A 189 12.35 9.35 16.32
C GLY A 189 13.37 9.72 15.24
N PRO A 190 14.61 9.22 15.39
CA PRO A 190 15.67 9.46 14.43
C PRO A 190 15.34 8.78 13.11
N HIS A 191 15.51 9.50 12.02
CA HIS A 191 15.52 8.99 10.65
C HIS A 191 16.80 9.51 10.01
N GLU A 192 17.53 8.68 9.26
CA GLU A 192 18.69 9.17 8.53
C GLU A 192 18.20 10.21 7.51
N PRO A 193 18.77 11.41 7.48
CA PRO A 193 18.59 12.26 6.31
C PRO A 193 19.17 11.50 5.12
N LEU A 194 18.33 11.28 4.11
CA LEU A 194 18.76 10.77 2.82
C LEU A 194 19.78 11.76 2.25
N ARG A 195 21.06 11.38 2.28
CA ARG A 195 22.15 12.12 1.64
C ARG A 195 22.26 11.72 0.18
#